data_AF-A0A7W2I8T1-F1
#
_entry.id   AF-A0A7W2I8T1-F1
#
_cell.length_a   1.000
_cell.length_b   1.000
_cell.length_c   1.000
_cell.angle_alpha   90.00
_cell.angle_beta   90.00
_cell.angle_gamma   90.00
#
_symmetry.space_group_name_H-M   'P 1'
#
loop_
_entity.id
_entity.type
_entity.pdbx_description
1 polymer ?
#
loop_
_entity_poly.entity_id
_entity_poly.type
_entity_poly.pdbx_seq_one_letter_code
_entity_poly.pdbx_strand_id
1 'polypeptide(L)'
;MSRAGSPLRRPWSTTRAMQAALVALAFAGAAPGAWAGGRATPASASHPASGTRGAPFQFSVIGHIWRDSGGVDSGSDEAMLRRALADAGAAAPAFIVATGLKATAEPCSDKLYGQRRQLFNDVEVPLIVSLAGSDWTECLNSAGRSNAIERLNRLRELLFTDSQSLGGRRLTLTRQSGTAKFRSYAENAHWEYGNVLFATINLPAKNNHFRPEAGRNSEYEDRLVANRAWLHRLFALAEHRKLIGLVLFSDGDVGVQAERSFSLLSGFLPKQDGYAEPRRQIRNLAEQYKGTVLLVDAQGTGNEPAINWHGKVGHLSLAADWAEVRIAPGAATLFVVKGGNADAAPQ
;
A
#
# COMPACT_ATOMS: atom_id res chain seq x y z
N MET A 1 -5.13 -78.98 7.71
CA MET A 1 -5.03 -79.99 8.80
C MET A 1 -4.00 -79.48 9.80
N SER A 2 -4.44 -79.31 11.06
CA SER A 2 -3.73 -79.40 12.36
C SER A 2 -2.35 -78.73 12.57
N ARG A 3 -2.25 -77.75 13.50
CA ARG A 3 -1.91 -77.86 14.96
C ARG A 3 -0.41 -78.19 15.16
N ALA A 4 0.37 -77.69 16.12
CA ALA A 4 0.29 -76.85 17.33
C ALA A 4 1.77 -76.41 17.62
N GLY A 5 2.17 -75.55 18.54
CA GLY A 5 1.56 -74.90 19.70
C GLY A 5 2.57 -73.96 20.38
N SER A 6 2.05 -73.11 21.28
CA SER A 6 2.77 -72.29 22.28
C SER A 6 3.27 -73.18 23.45
N PRO A 7 3.74 -72.69 24.64
CA PRO A 7 3.99 -71.32 25.16
C PRO A 7 5.24 -71.19 26.10
N LEU A 8 5.32 -70.08 26.87
CA LEU A 8 5.91 -69.87 28.23
C LEU A 8 6.98 -68.76 28.28
N ARG A 9 6.72 -67.54 28.80
CA ARG A 9 6.52 -67.04 30.20
C ARG A 9 7.84 -66.62 30.90
N ARG A 10 7.99 -65.28 31.09
CA ARG A 10 8.30 -64.44 32.31
C ARG A 10 9.38 -64.97 33.32
N PRO A 11 10.09 -64.14 34.15
CA PRO A 11 9.51 -62.99 34.86
C PRO A 11 10.43 -61.84 35.43
N TRP A 12 9.72 -60.85 36.00
CA TRP A 12 9.99 -60.04 37.22
C TRP A 12 10.77 -58.71 37.22
N SER A 13 10.10 -57.80 37.93
CA SER A 13 10.29 -56.42 38.36
C SER A 13 11.24 -56.25 39.54
N THR A 14 11.83 -55.06 39.73
CA THR A 14 11.84 -54.38 41.04
C THR A 14 12.05 -52.86 40.95
N THR A 15 11.33 -52.21 41.85
CA THR A 15 11.12 -50.81 42.25
C THR A 15 12.34 -50.13 42.92
N ARG A 16 12.28 -48.78 43.01
CA ARG A 16 12.79 -47.83 44.06
C ARG A 16 13.74 -46.76 43.52
N ALA A 17 13.82 -45.52 44.00
CA ALA A 17 12.99 -44.68 44.87
C ALA A 17 13.61 -43.26 44.83
N MET A 18 12.82 -42.23 45.17
CA MET A 18 13.25 -40.84 45.40
C MET A 18 14.34 -40.74 46.47
N GLN A 19 15.21 -39.73 46.37
CA GLN A 19 15.71 -39.00 47.55
C GLN A 19 16.20 -37.59 47.18
N ALA A 20 15.59 -36.61 47.84
CA ALA A 20 16.00 -35.22 47.88
C ALA A 20 17.06 -35.02 48.99
N ALA A 21 18.05 -34.17 48.74
CA ALA A 21 19.00 -33.72 49.76
C ALA A 21 18.83 -32.21 49.99
N LEU A 22 18.37 -31.88 51.21
CA LEU A 22 18.40 -30.54 51.79
C LEU A 22 19.81 -30.26 52.33
N VAL A 23 20.38 -29.10 51.99
CA VAL A 23 21.52 -28.51 52.68
C VAL A 23 21.04 -27.21 53.31
N ALA A 24 21.07 -27.17 54.64
CA ALA A 24 20.84 -25.97 55.42
C ALA A 24 22.17 -25.32 55.77
N LEU A 25 22.29 -24.01 55.54
CA LEU A 25 23.34 -23.16 56.08
C LEU A 25 22.68 -21.88 56.60
N ALA A 26 22.82 -21.67 57.91
CA ALA A 26 22.46 -20.44 58.60
C ALA A 26 23.70 -19.53 58.68
N PHE A 27 23.52 -18.21 58.54
CA PHE A 27 23.99 -17.21 59.51
C PHE A 27 23.58 -15.77 59.15
N ALA A 28 23.12 -15.06 60.19
CA ALA A 28 23.30 -13.64 60.53
C ALA A 28 22.87 -12.50 59.57
N GLY A 29 21.73 -11.90 59.90
CA GLY A 29 21.57 -10.49 60.31
C GLY A 29 22.25 -9.35 59.52
N ALA A 30 21.44 -8.62 58.74
CA ALA A 30 21.54 -7.16 58.55
C ALA A 30 20.16 -6.59 58.14
N ALA A 31 19.82 -5.41 58.68
CA ALA A 31 18.56 -4.68 58.50
C ALA A 31 18.46 -3.98 57.11
N PRO A 32 17.31 -3.37 56.74
CA PRO A 32 16.79 -3.37 55.38
C PRO A 32 17.31 -2.23 54.49
N GLY A 33 17.82 -2.59 53.31
CA GLY A 33 17.93 -1.67 52.18
C GLY A 33 16.66 -1.75 51.33
N ALA A 34 15.84 -0.71 51.35
CA ALA A 34 14.65 -0.58 50.52
C ALA A 34 15.03 -0.55 49.03
N TRP A 35 14.95 -1.70 48.36
CA TRP A 35 14.88 -1.75 46.90
C TRP A 35 13.45 -1.42 46.50
N ALA A 36 13.22 -0.17 46.12
CA ALA A 36 12.03 0.23 45.41
C ALA A 36 11.97 -0.55 44.08
N GLY A 37 11.27 -1.68 44.08
CA GLY A 37 10.85 -2.37 42.88
C GLY A 37 9.87 -1.48 42.13
N GLY A 38 10.40 -0.58 41.30
CA GLY A 38 9.63 0.12 40.30
C GLY A 38 9.00 -0.90 39.38
N ARG A 39 7.69 -1.16 39.57
CA ARG A 39 6.88 -1.82 38.55
C ARG A 39 7.00 -0.96 37.30
N ALA A 40 7.76 -1.44 36.32
CA ALA A 40 7.69 -0.93 34.97
C ALA A 40 6.24 -1.14 34.51
N THR A 41 5.47 -0.05 34.51
CA THR A 41 4.21 0.01 33.79
C THR A 41 4.51 -0.34 32.33
N PRO A 42 3.76 -1.26 31.70
CA PRO A 42 3.87 -1.40 30.26
C PRO A 42 3.52 -0.04 29.67
N ALA A 43 4.46 0.52 28.90
CA ALA A 43 4.22 1.72 28.12
C ALA A 43 2.95 1.47 27.30
N SER A 44 1.89 2.24 27.57
CA SER A 44 0.71 2.27 26.72
C SER A 44 1.18 2.47 25.29
N ALA A 45 0.92 1.50 24.43
CA ALA A 45 1.04 1.68 23.00
C ALA A 45 0.19 2.91 22.64
N SER A 46 0.86 4.03 22.34
CA SER A 46 0.21 5.23 21.84
C SER A 46 -0.50 4.82 20.55
N HIS A 47 -1.83 4.79 20.57
CA HIS A 47 -2.62 4.64 19.35
C HIS A 47 -2.17 5.75 18.38
N PRO A 48 -1.68 5.41 17.18
CA PRO A 48 -1.25 6.41 16.23
C PRO A 48 -2.45 7.25 15.80
N ALA A 49 -2.17 8.48 15.36
CA ALA A 49 -3.14 9.52 15.03
C ALA A 49 -4.21 9.06 14.01
N SER A 50 -5.29 8.46 14.49
CA SER A 50 -6.53 8.30 13.74
C SER A 50 -7.29 9.62 13.84
N GLY A 51 -7.40 10.36 12.73
CA GLY A 51 -8.09 11.65 12.72
C GLY A 51 -9.51 11.58 13.31
N THR A 52 -9.93 12.64 14.00
CA THR A 52 -11.25 12.73 14.62
C THR A 52 -12.35 12.51 13.59
N ARG A 53 -13.24 11.54 13.83
CA ARG A 53 -14.38 11.27 12.95
C ARG A 53 -15.24 12.53 12.80
N GLY A 54 -15.49 12.92 11.56
CA GLY A 54 -16.31 14.09 11.22
C GLY A 54 -15.55 15.41 11.12
N ALA A 55 -14.30 15.48 11.59
CA ALA A 55 -13.48 16.68 11.40
C ALA A 55 -12.92 16.73 9.97
N PRO A 56 -12.94 17.91 9.30
CA PRO A 56 -12.24 18.08 8.05
C PRO A 56 -10.74 17.85 8.21
N PHE A 57 -10.10 17.31 7.17
CA PHE A 57 -8.66 17.15 7.09
C PHE A 57 -8.21 17.20 5.64
N GLN A 58 -6.90 17.19 5.41
CA GLN A 58 -6.32 17.13 4.07
C GLN A 58 -5.19 16.12 4.01
N PHE A 59 -4.99 15.55 2.84
CA PHE A 59 -3.77 14.84 2.47
C PHE A 59 -3.20 15.44 1.19
N SER A 60 -1.91 15.26 0.99
CA SER A 60 -1.27 15.64 -0.27
C SER A 60 -0.91 14.39 -1.05
N VAL A 61 -0.98 14.47 -2.38
CA VAL A 61 -0.50 13.43 -3.28
C VAL A 61 0.57 14.04 -4.15
N ILE A 62 1.72 13.40 -4.23
CA ILE A 62 2.80 13.79 -5.12
C ILE A 62 2.67 12.96 -6.38
N GLY A 63 2.48 13.66 -7.51
CA GLY A 63 2.34 13.08 -8.83
C GLY A 63 3.71 12.74 -9.41
N HIS A 64 3.81 11.57 -10.03
CA HIS A 64 5.04 11.12 -10.69
C HIS A 64 5.23 11.75 -12.09
N ILE A 65 5.10 13.08 -12.20
CA ILE A 65 5.04 13.73 -13.52
C ILE A 65 6.40 13.83 -14.23
N TRP A 66 7.49 13.73 -13.47
CA TRP A 66 8.87 13.68 -13.99
C TRP A 66 9.24 12.35 -14.64
N ARG A 67 8.30 11.44 -14.89
CA ARG A 67 8.54 10.15 -15.56
C ARG A 67 9.29 10.26 -16.90
N ASP A 68 9.07 11.37 -17.62
CA ASP A 68 9.58 11.61 -18.97
C ASP A 68 10.56 12.80 -19.04
N SER A 69 11.29 13.10 -17.96
CA SER A 69 12.29 14.20 -17.90
C SER A 69 13.46 14.06 -18.91
N GLY A 70 13.40 13.09 -19.81
CA GLY A 70 14.32 12.94 -20.93
C GLY A 70 15.75 12.56 -20.52
N GLY A 71 15.99 12.25 -19.24
CA GLY A 71 17.30 11.88 -18.72
C GLY A 71 18.32 13.02 -18.76
N VAL A 72 17.88 14.28 -18.71
CA VAL A 72 18.78 15.44 -18.87
C VAL A 72 19.76 15.54 -17.69
N ASP A 73 19.37 15.19 -16.45
CA ASP A 73 20.24 15.01 -15.27
C ASP A 73 19.47 14.41 -14.06
N SER A 74 19.93 13.32 -13.45
CA SER A 74 19.32 12.74 -12.22
C SER A 74 19.34 13.70 -11.03
N GLY A 75 20.30 14.64 -10.99
CA GLY A 75 20.33 15.69 -9.97
C GLY A 75 19.12 16.63 -10.07
N SER A 76 18.61 16.85 -11.28
CA SER A 76 17.40 17.66 -11.50
C SER A 76 16.13 16.94 -11.04
N ASP A 77 16.02 15.63 -11.28
CA ASP A 77 14.89 14.81 -10.83
C ASP A 77 14.83 14.70 -9.29
N GLU A 78 15.99 14.61 -8.62
CA GLU A 78 16.04 14.68 -7.16
C GLU A 78 15.61 16.05 -6.62
N ALA A 79 16.08 17.13 -7.23
CA ALA A 79 15.70 18.49 -6.82
C ALA A 79 14.20 18.74 -7.00
N MET A 80 13.59 18.26 -8.10
CA MET A 80 12.14 18.33 -8.30
C MET A 80 11.39 17.55 -7.23
N LEU A 81 11.80 16.32 -6.93
CA LEU A 81 11.16 15.53 -5.87
C LEU A 81 11.27 16.23 -4.50
N ARG A 82 12.44 16.78 -4.16
CA ARG A 82 12.65 17.51 -2.90
C ARG A 82 11.71 18.72 -2.79
N ARG A 83 11.55 19.47 -3.88
CA ARG A 83 10.62 20.60 -3.93
C ARG A 83 9.18 20.12 -3.73
N ALA A 84 8.75 19.10 -4.47
CA ALA A 84 7.40 18.54 -4.35
C ALA A 84 7.11 18.02 -2.92
N LEU A 85 8.08 17.37 -2.26
CA LEU A 85 7.96 16.93 -0.86
C LEU A 85 7.82 18.11 0.10
N ALA A 86 8.61 19.18 -0.09
CA ALA A 86 8.54 20.38 0.73
C ALA A 86 7.19 21.09 0.56
N ASP A 87 6.75 21.30 -0.68
CA ASP A 87 5.50 21.98 -1.00
C ASP A 87 4.28 21.20 -0.52
N ALA A 88 4.25 19.88 -0.78
CA ALA A 88 3.19 19.00 -0.32
C ALA A 88 3.12 18.90 1.21
N GLY A 89 4.26 19.06 1.89
CA GLY A 89 4.36 19.04 3.35
C GLY A 89 4.09 20.38 4.04
N ALA A 90 4.17 21.51 3.32
CA ALA A 90 4.13 22.85 3.89
C ALA A 90 2.86 23.16 4.69
N ALA A 91 1.72 22.62 4.25
CA ALA A 91 0.43 22.79 4.93
C ALA A 91 0.19 21.75 6.06
N ALA A 92 1.22 20.99 6.46
CA ALA A 92 1.17 19.94 7.48
C ALA A 92 -0.03 18.98 7.29
N PRO A 93 -0.16 18.32 6.11
CA PRO A 93 -1.27 17.41 5.86
C PRO A 93 -1.28 16.23 6.85
N ALA A 94 -2.41 15.54 6.93
CA ALA A 94 -2.53 14.33 7.73
C ALA A 94 -1.50 13.26 7.33
N PHE A 95 -1.23 13.17 6.02
CA PHE A 95 -0.21 12.34 5.41
C PHE A 95 0.03 12.78 3.96
N ILE A 96 1.10 12.27 3.35
CA ILE A 96 1.45 12.40 1.94
C ILE A 96 1.43 11.02 1.29
N VAL A 97 0.92 10.93 0.06
CA VAL A 97 1.05 9.74 -0.80
C VAL A 97 1.93 10.07 -1.99
N ALA A 98 3.07 9.39 -2.14
CA ALA A 98 3.92 9.49 -3.31
C ALA A 98 3.57 8.38 -4.31
N THR A 99 3.16 8.71 -5.53
CA THR A 99 2.75 7.75 -6.57
C THR A 99 3.90 7.33 -7.48
N GLY A 100 5.08 7.12 -6.89
CA GLY A 100 6.28 6.60 -7.54
C GLY A 100 7.55 7.12 -6.87
N LEU A 101 8.71 6.51 -7.19
CA LEU A 101 10.00 6.86 -6.59
C LEU A 101 10.94 7.59 -7.55
N LYS A 102 10.99 7.15 -8.81
CA LYS A 102 12.01 7.59 -9.77
C LYS A 102 11.48 7.76 -11.19
N ALA A 103 12.03 8.68 -11.95
CA ALA A 103 11.73 8.83 -13.37
C ALA A 103 12.10 7.56 -14.16
N THR A 104 11.57 7.42 -15.37
CA THR A 104 11.84 6.27 -16.24
C THR A 104 13.33 6.18 -16.61
N ALA A 105 13.94 7.32 -16.91
CA ALA A 105 15.35 7.41 -17.31
C ALA A 105 16.34 7.17 -16.15
N GLU A 106 15.88 7.29 -14.90
CA GLU A 106 16.75 7.07 -13.74
C GLU A 106 17.07 5.57 -13.54
N PRO A 107 18.31 5.25 -13.10
CA PRO A 107 18.75 3.86 -12.95
C PRO A 107 17.98 3.14 -11.85
N CYS A 108 17.58 1.90 -12.10
CA CYS A 108 16.97 1.01 -11.09
C CYS A 108 18.01 0.43 -10.11
N SER A 109 18.85 1.29 -9.53
CA SER A 109 19.94 0.90 -8.64
C SER A 109 19.51 0.94 -7.17
N ASP A 110 20.10 0.04 -6.38
CA ASP A 110 19.93 0.03 -4.92
C ASP A 110 20.34 1.36 -4.27
N LYS A 111 21.36 2.02 -4.82
CA LYS A 111 21.80 3.35 -4.38
C LYS A 111 20.66 4.36 -4.54
N LEU A 112 20.04 4.43 -5.71
CA LEU A 112 18.94 5.37 -5.97
C LEU A 112 17.74 5.06 -5.07
N TYR A 113 17.31 3.80 -4.97
CA TYR A 113 16.18 3.45 -4.12
C TYR A 113 16.45 3.77 -2.64
N GLY A 114 17.68 3.53 -2.17
CA GLY A 114 18.11 3.92 -0.82
C GLY A 114 18.06 5.44 -0.60
N GLN A 115 18.52 6.23 -1.56
CA GLN A 115 18.43 7.69 -1.53
C GLN A 115 16.97 8.16 -1.47
N ARG A 116 16.10 7.66 -2.37
CA ARG A 116 14.67 8.04 -2.39
C ARG A 116 13.95 7.66 -1.10
N ARG A 117 14.25 6.49 -0.53
CA ARG A 117 13.75 6.10 0.80
C ARG A 117 14.19 7.07 1.89
N GLN A 118 15.42 7.57 1.85
CA GLN A 118 15.90 8.54 2.84
C GLN A 118 15.12 9.86 2.72
N LEU A 119 14.98 10.39 1.50
CA LEU A 119 14.18 11.62 1.25
C LEU A 119 12.77 11.51 1.82
N PHE A 120 12.13 10.36 1.62
CA PHE A 120 10.79 10.12 2.15
C PHE A 120 10.73 9.99 3.66
N ASN A 121 11.80 9.50 4.31
CA ASN A 121 11.90 9.45 5.76
C ASN A 121 12.19 10.81 6.40
N ASP A 122 12.81 11.73 5.66
CA ASP A 122 13.16 13.06 6.15
C ASP A 122 11.94 14.00 6.21
N VAL A 123 10.82 13.65 5.55
CA VAL A 123 9.56 14.39 5.64
C VAL A 123 8.95 14.25 7.03
N GLU A 124 8.50 15.35 7.63
CA GLU A 124 7.95 15.36 9.00
C GLU A 124 6.63 14.59 9.14
N VAL A 125 5.76 14.68 8.14
CA VAL A 125 4.43 14.04 8.14
C VAL A 125 4.51 12.59 7.65
N PRO A 126 3.53 11.72 7.96
CA PRO A 126 3.50 10.36 7.45
C PRO A 126 3.51 10.33 5.92
N LEU A 127 4.38 9.49 5.34
CA LEU A 127 4.51 9.33 3.89
C LEU A 127 4.26 7.88 3.48
N ILE A 128 3.29 7.67 2.60
CA ILE A 128 2.95 6.37 2.02
C ILE A 128 3.42 6.35 0.56
N VAL A 129 4.05 5.26 0.16
CA VAL A 129 4.50 5.06 -1.22
C VAL A 129 3.54 4.13 -1.94
N SER A 130 3.02 4.57 -3.08
CA SER A 130 2.35 3.75 -4.09
C SER A 130 3.29 3.57 -5.27
N LEU A 131 3.69 2.33 -5.56
CA LEU A 131 4.68 2.07 -6.61
C LEU A 131 4.16 2.45 -8.00
N ALA A 132 5.06 2.98 -8.84
CA ALA A 132 4.86 3.20 -10.25
C ALA A 132 5.58 2.16 -11.12
N GLY A 133 5.16 2.03 -12.38
CA GLY A 133 5.79 1.17 -13.37
C GLY A 133 7.26 1.56 -13.62
N SER A 134 7.56 2.87 -13.63
CA SER A 134 8.93 3.38 -13.73
C SER A 134 9.84 2.84 -12.62
N ASP A 135 9.28 2.51 -11.45
CA ASP A 135 10.05 2.01 -10.31
C ASP A 135 10.51 0.57 -10.51
N TRP A 136 9.79 -0.24 -11.30
CA TRP A 136 10.09 -1.67 -11.44
C TRP A 136 9.76 -2.26 -12.81
N THR A 137 8.56 -2.08 -13.38
CA THR A 137 8.15 -2.74 -14.64
C THR A 137 9.05 -2.38 -15.81
N GLU A 138 9.54 -1.13 -15.82
CA GLU A 138 10.37 -0.55 -16.88
C GLU A 138 11.87 -0.76 -16.67
N CYS A 139 12.26 -1.42 -15.59
CA CYS A 139 13.66 -1.66 -15.29
C CYS A 139 14.28 -2.69 -16.25
N LEU A 140 15.41 -2.30 -16.82
CA LEU A 140 16.26 -3.11 -17.68
C LEU A 140 17.66 -3.25 -17.04
N ASN A 141 18.29 -4.40 -17.25
CA ASN A 141 19.69 -4.61 -16.89
C ASN A 141 20.64 -4.05 -17.97
N SER A 142 21.95 -4.13 -17.73
CA SER A 142 22.98 -3.65 -18.67
C SER A 142 22.97 -4.33 -20.04
N ALA A 143 22.34 -5.50 -20.15
CA ALA A 143 22.14 -6.22 -21.41
C ALA A 143 20.78 -5.91 -22.08
N GLY A 144 20.06 -4.89 -21.60
CA GLY A 144 18.74 -4.49 -22.12
C GLY A 144 17.60 -5.45 -21.80
N ARG A 145 17.80 -6.42 -20.89
CA ARG A 145 16.77 -7.40 -20.51
C ARG A 145 16.04 -6.94 -19.26
N SER A 146 14.74 -7.21 -19.19
CA SER A 146 13.93 -6.86 -18.03
C SER A 146 14.43 -7.54 -16.75
N ASN A 147 14.61 -6.76 -15.69
CA ASN A 147 14.86 -7.25 -14.32
C ASN A 147 13.72 -6.82 -13.36
N ALA A 148 12.54 -6.56 -13.91
CA ALA A 148 11.40 -5.97 -13.20
C ALA A 148 11.01 -6.71 -11.91
N ILE A 149 10.95 -8.05 -11.94
CA ILE A 149 10.54 -8.85 -10.78
C ILE A 149 11.56 -8.77 -9.65
N GLU A 150 12.84 -8.82 -10.00
CA GLU A 150 13.92 -8.69 -9.04
C GLU A 150 13.91 -7.29 -8.41
N ARG A 151 13.69 -6.23 -9.21
CA ARG A 151 13.55 -4.86 -8.72
C ARG A 151 12.31 -4.66 -7.85
N LEU A 152 11.17 -5.25 -8.20
CA LEU A 152 9.95 -5.22 -7.38
C LEU A 152 10.18 -5.88 -6.01
N ASN A 153 10.84 -7.04 -5.99
CA ASN A 153 11.18 -7.71 -4.72
C ASN A 153 12.14 -6.87 -3.89
N ARG A 154 13.13 -6.23 -4.52
CA ARG A 154 14.05 -5.33 -3.83
C ARG A 154 13.34 -4.13 -3.20
N LEU A 155 12.39 -3.52 -3.91
CA LEU A 155 11.56 -2.43 -3.36
C LEU A 155 10.73 -2.89 -2.16
N ARG A 156 10.18 -4.12 -2.20
CA ARG A 156 9.43 -4.69 -1.07
C ARG A 156 10.27 -4.84 0.18
N GLU A 157 11.50 -5.34 0.03
CA GLU A 157 12.46 -5.46 1.14
C GLU A 157 12.93 -4.10 1.69
N LEU A 158 12.92 -3.06 0.86
CA LEU A 158 13.45 -1.75 1.24
C LEU A 158 12.39 -0.83 1.85
N LEU A 159 11.18 -0.82 1.29
CA LEU A 159 10.13 0.16 1.58
C LEU A 159 8.99 -0.42 2.42
N PHE A 160 8.77 -1.74 2.38
CA PHE A 160 7.55 -2.37 2.90
C PHE A 160 7.85 -3.46 3.93
N THR A 161 8.88 -3.25 4.76
CA THR A 161 9.38 -4.22 5.75
C THR A 161 8.44 -4.45 6.93
N ASP A 162 7.67 -3.43 7.31
CA ASP A 162 6.80 -3.47 8.47
C ASP A 162 5.46 -2.74 8.20
N SER A 163 4.61 -2.70 9.22
CA SER A 163 3.28 -2.08 9.15
C SER A 163 3.29 -0.57 9.37
N GLN A 164 4.40 0.13 9.20
CA GLN A 164 4.49 1.58 9.36
C GLN A 164 4.70 2.29 8.01
N SER A 165 4.23 3.53 7.93
CA SER A 165 4.57 4.46 6.86
C SER A 165 6.02 4.96 7.01
N LEU A 166 6.53 5.59 5.95
CA LEU A 166 7.74 6.42 6.03
C LEU A 166 7.39 7.78 6.67
N GLY A 167 8.41 8.62 6.79
CA GLY A 167 8.35 9.95 7.40
C GLY A 167 8.72 9.94 8.90
N GLY A 168 8.94 11.14 9.44
CA GLY A 168 9.28 11.36 10.84
C GLY A 168 8.14 10.95 11.77
N ARG A 169 6.90 11.37 11.47
CA ARG A 169 5.69 10.81 12.07
C ARG A 169 5.21 9.63 11.25
N ARG A 170 4.79 8.55 11.91
CA ARG A 170 4.35 7.32 11.23
C ARG A 170 2.87 7.03 11.41
N LEU A 171 2.26 6.49 10.37
CA LEU A 171 0.94 5.86 10.41
C LEU A 171 1.09 4.35 10.35
N THR A 172 0.24 3.66 11.10
CA THR A 172 0.15 2.20 11.01
C THR A 172 -0.72 1.81 9.81
N LEU A 173 -0.18 0.95 8.96
CA LEU A 173 -0.76 0.46 7.73
C LEU A 173 -1.07 -1.03 7.87
N THR A 174 -2.25 -1.45 7.40
CA THR A 174 -2.54 -2.88 7.22
C THR A 174 -2.14 -3.30 5.82
N ARG A 175 -1.18 -4.22 5.69
CA ARG A 175 -0.70 -4.70 4.40
C ARG A 175 -1.40 -5.97 3.95
N GLN A 176 -1.55 -6.14 2.65
CA GLN A 176 -2.06 -7.39 2.07
C GLN A 176 -1.17 -8.59 2.45
N SER A 177 0.14 -8.36 2.54
CA SER A 177 1.13 -9.35 2.99
C SER A 177 0.90 -9.91 4.40
N GLY A 178 0.07 -9.26 5.23
CA GLY A 178 -0.38 -9.80 6.51
C GLY A 178 -1.24 -11.07 6.39
N THR A 179 -1.77 -11.36 5.19
CA THR A 179 -2.48 -12.62 4.91
C THR A 179 -1.53 -13.65 4.34
N ALA A 180 -1.50 -14.86 4.91
CA ALA A 180 -0.59 -15.94 4.50
C ALA A 180 -0.59 -16.23 2.98
N LYS A 181 -1.76 -16.15 2.34
CA LYS A 181 -1.95 -16.35 0.90
C LYS A 181 -1.27 -15.28 0.03
N PHE A 182 -1.09 -14.08 0.54
CA PHE A 182 -0.63 -12.91 -0.21
C PHE A 182 0.65 -12.29 0.38
N ARG A 183 1.48 -13.07 1.08
CA ARG A 183 2.72 -12.61 1.72
C ARG A 183 3.65 -11.83 0.78
N SER A 184 3.63 -12.14 -0.51
CA SER A 184 4.47 -11.49 -1.52
C SER A 184 3.98 -10.09 -1.94
N TYR A 185 2.81 -9.61 -1.48
CA TYR A 185 2.21 -8.35 -1.91
C TYR A 185 2.26 -7.30 -0.79
N ALA A 186 3.47 -6.89 -0.39
CA ALA A 186 3.68 -5.95 0.71
C ALA A 186 3.39 -4.48 0.33
N GLU A 187 3.45 -4.17 -0.96
CA GLU A 187 3.20 -2.83 -1.52
C GLU A 187 1.72 -2.41 -1.44
N ASN A 188 0.79 -3.37 -1.37
CA ASN A 188 -0.63 -3.13 -1.21
C ASN A 188 -0.94 -2.95 0.29
N ALA A 189 -1.38 -1.75 0.67
CA ALA A 189 -1.65 -1.39 2.06
C ALA A 189 -2.89 -0.51 2.19
N HIS A 190 -3.58 -0.59 3.32
CA HIS A 190 -4.71 0.27 3.65
C HIS A 190 -4.60 0.89 5.04
N TRP A 191 -5.20 2.06 5.23
CA TRP A 191 -5.30 2.75 6.51
C TRP A 191 -6.60 3.57 6.57
N GLU A 192 -7.09 3.80 7.78
CA GLU A 192 -8.30 4.61 8.03
C GLU A 192 -7.89 5.96 8.62
N TYR A 193 -8.46 7.05 8.11
CA TYR A 193 -8.30 8.38 8.70
C TYR A 193 -9.59 9.18 8.51
N GLY A 194 -10.11 9.79 9.58
CA GLY A 194 -11.31 10.63 9.49
C GLY A 194 -12.55 9.93 8.92
N ASN A 195 -12.74 8.64 9.20
CA ASN A 195 -13.83 7.80 8.69
C ASN A 195 -13.80 7.53 7.16
N VAL A 196 -12.64 7.69 6.54
CA VAL A 196 -12.36 7.34 5.15
C VAL A 196 -11.30 6.24 5.12
N LEU A 197 -11.49 5.24 4.25
CA LEU A 197 -10.48 4.21 3.97
C LEU A 197 -9.58 4.69 2.83
N PHE A 198 -8.28 4.54 2.99
CA PHE A 198 -7.28 4.83 1.97
C PHE A 198 -6.53 3.55 1.65
N ALA A 199 -6.20 3.32 0.39
CA ALA A 199 -5.42 2.14 0.02
C ALA A 199 -4.55 2.35 -1.22
N THR A 200 -3.36 1.75 -1.20
CA THR A 200 -2.54 1.56 -2.40
C THR A 200 -2.92 0.27 -3.10
N ILE A 201 -2.82 0.27 -4.42
CA ILE A 201 -2.96 -0.92 -5.25
C ILE A 201 -1.91 -0.91 -6.37
N ASN A 202 -1.15 -2.00 -6.48
CA ASN A 202 -0.12 -2.17 -7.51
C ASN A 202 -0.77 -2.43 -8.88
N LEU A 203 -1.10 -1.34 -9.57
CA LEU A 203 -1.56 -1.29 -10.95
C LEU A 203 -0.62 -0.34 -11.71
N PRO A 204 0.54 -0.83 -12.20
CA PRO A 204 1.53 0.01 -12.87
C PRO A 204 1.00 0.52 -14.21
N ALA A 205 1.40 1.74 -14.58
CA ALA A 205 1.14 2.34 -15.88
C ALA A 205 1.80 1.54 -17.02
N LYS A 206 1.42 1.89 -18.26
CA LYS A 206 1.58 1.09 -19.48
C LYS A 206 0.87 -0.28 -19.37
N ASN A 207 -0.46 -0.22 -19.38
CA ASN A 207 -1.33 -1.39 -19.53
C ASN A 207 -1.16 -2.47 -18.44
N ASN A 208 -0.98 -2.05 -17.17
CA ASN A 208 -0.92 -2.97 -16.02
C ASN A 208 0.21 -4.01 -16.11
N HIS A 209 1.29 -3.72 -16.86
CA HIS A 209 2.35 -4.66 -17.23
C HIS A 209 1.88 -5.93 -17.97
N PHE A 210 0.72 -5.87 -18.63
CA PHE A 210 0.27 -6.96 -19.49
C PHE A 210 1.18 -7.06 -20.73
N ARG A 211 1.71 -8.26 -21.01
CA ARG A 211 2.56 -8.50 -22.18
C ARG A 211 1.85 -9.36 -23.22
N PRO A 212 1.92 -9.03 -24.51
CA PRO A 212 1.25 -9.77 -25.57
C PRO A 212 1.97 -11.05 -26.02
N GLU A 213 2.88 -11.58 -25.22
CA GLU A 213 3.77 -12.68 -25.60
C GLU A 213 3.02 -14.03 -25.63
N ALA A 214 3.48 -14.98 -26.45
CA ALA A 214 2.87 -16.31 -26.59
C ALA A 214 3.02 -17.22 -25.36
N GLY A 215 3.59 -16.70 -24.26
CA GLY A 215 3.84 -17.39 -23.00
C GLY A 215 2.93 -16.90 -21.87
N ARG A 216 3.10 -17.50 -20.68
CA ARG A 216 2.33 -17.14 -19.49
C ARG A 216 2.81 -15.81 -18.91
N ASN A 217 1.88 -14.88 -18.65
CA ASN A 217 2.16 -13.64 -17.95
C ASN A 217 2.08 -13.85 -16.43
N SER A 218 2.90 -14.75 -15.88
CA SER A 218 2.73 -15.25 -14.51
C SER A 218 2.69 -14.13 -13.46
N GLU A 219 3.54 -13.10 -13.58
CA GLU A 219 3.50 -11.93 -12.68
C GLU A 219 2.14 -11.26 -12.71
N TYR A 220 1.69 -10.87 -13.92
CA TYR A 220 0.43 -10.16 -14.12
C TYR A 220 -0.75 -10.98 -13.62
N GLU A 221 -0.81 -12.27 -13.97
CA GLU A 221 -1.89 -13.18 -13.58
C GLU A 221 -1.96 -13.37 -12.06
N ASP A 222 -0.82 -13.61 -11.41
CA ASP A 222 -0.77 -13.80 -9.96
C ASP A 222 -1.11 -12.49 -9.24
N ARG A 223 -0.59 -11.35 -9.71
CA ARG A 223 -0.92 -10.02 -9.18
C ARG A 223 -2.39 -9.68 -9.41
N LEU A 224 -3.00 -10.10 -10.52
CA LEU A 224 -4.42 -9.91 -10.76
C LEU A 224 -5.27 -10.66 -9.73
N VAL A 225 -4.91 -11.90 -9.39
CA VAL A 225 -5.56 -12.65 -8.31
C VAL A 225 -5.41 -11.96 -6.96
N ALA A 226 -4.23 -11.43 -6.65
CA ALA A 226 -3.97 -10.70 -5.43
C ALA A 226 -4.78 -9.38 -5.36
N ASN A 227 -4.73 -8.56 -6.41
CA ASN A 227 -5.46 -7.31 -6.50
C ASN A 227 -6.98 -7.52 -6.44
N ARG A 228 -7.48 -8.62 -7.03
CA ARG A 228 -8.89 -8.98 -6.92
C ARG A 228 -9.31 -9.25 -5.47
N ALA A 229 -8.53 -10.05 -4.76
CA ALA A 229 -8.81 -10.33 -3.34
C ALA A 229 -8.66 -9.07 -2.48
N TRP A 230 -7.71 -8.20 -2.82
CA TRP A 230 -7.49 -6.93 -2.15
C TRP A 230 -8.68 -5.99 -2.28
N LEU A 231 -9.15 -5.74 -3.51
CA LEU A 231 -10.32 -4.90 -3.77
C LEU A 231 -11.57 -5.40 -3.02
N HIS A 232 -11.85 -6.71 -3.07
CA HIS A 232 -12.96 -7.28 -2.30
C HIS A 232 -12.85 -6.99 -0.80
N ARG A 233 -11.64 -7.14 -0.22
CA ARG A 233 -11.40 -6.87 1.19
C ARG A 233 -11.63 -5.40 1.53
N LEU A 234 -11.12 -4.47 0.72
CA LEU A 234 -11.24 -3.04 0.96
C LEU A 234 -12.70 -2.58 0.98
N PHE A 235 -13.48 -2.98 -0.02
CA PHE A 235 -14.89 -2.61 -0.10
C PHE A 235 -15.72 -3.29 1.00
N ALA A 236 -15.47 -4.57 1.31
CA ALA A 236 -16.14 -5.24 2.41
C ALA A 236 -15.81 -4.59 3.77
N LEU A 237 -14.57 -4.16 3.98
CA LEU A 237 -14.15 -3.42 5.17
C LEU A 237 -14.88 -2.08 5.26
N ALA A 238 -14.93 -1.32 4.17
CA ALA A 238 -15.57 -0.01 4.11
C ALA A 238 -17.08 -0.10 4.37
N GLU A 239 -17.77 -1.09 3.79
CA GLU A 239 -19.19 -1.37 4.04
C GLU A 239 -19.44 -1.77 5.50
N HIS A 240 -18.70 -2.77 6.00
CA HIS A 240 -18.89 -3.27 7.36
C HIS A 240 -18.67 -2.18 8.41
N ARG A 241 -17.69 -1.30 8.19
CA ARG A 241 -17.37 -0.18 9.08
C ARG A 241 -18.19 1.08 8.81
N LYS A 242 -19.06 1.08 7.79
CA LYS A 242 -19.89 2.22 7.37
C LYS A 242 -19.05 3.48 7.14
N LEU A 243 -17.91 3.30 6.46
CA LEU A 243 -17.04 4.41 6.10
C LEU A 243 -17.74 5.29 5.06
N ILE A 244 -17.44 6.58 5.08
CA ILE A 244 -18.10 7.55 4.19
C ILE A 244 -17.40 7.67 2.85
N GLY A 245 -16.15 7.19 2.76
CA GLY A 245 -15.40 7.19 1.51
C GLY A 245 -14.29 6.16 1.46
N LEU A 246 -13.86 5.86 0.24
CA LEU A 246 -12.72 5.01 -0.09
C LEU A 246 -11.85 5.72 -1.13
N VAL A 247 -10.56 5.86 -0.87
CA VAL A 247 -9.58 6.40 -1.82
C VAL A 247 -8.62 5.30 -2.25
N LEU A 248 -8.49 5.08 -3.57
CA LEU A 248 -7.57 4.10 -4.15
C LEU A 248 -6.47 4.84 -4.93
N PHE A 249 -5.21 4.53 -4.61
CA PHE A 249 -4.03 5.06 -5.30
C PHE A 249 -3.43 3.98 -6.19
N SER A 250 -3.27 4.30 -7.48
CA SER A 250 -2.54 3.49 -8.46
C SER A 250 -1.64 4.36 -9.31
N ASP A 251 -0.71 3.75 -10.03
CA ASP A 251 0.07 4.48 -11.02
C ASP A 251 -0.70 4.60 -12.33
N GLY A 252 -1.20 3.49 -12.86
CA GLY A 252 -1.99 3.45 -14.07
C GLY A 252 -3.42 3.97 -13.89
N ASP A 253 -3.90 4.70 -14.89
CA ASP A 253 -5.33 4.99 -15.05
C ASP A 253 -6.05 3.70 -15.43
N VAL A 254 -6.92 3.24 -14.52
CA VAL A 254 -7.72 2.04 -14.72
C VAL A 254 -8.83 2.26 -15.75
N GLY A 255 -9.20 3.51 -16.05
CA GLY A 255 -10.22 3.87 -17.02
C GLY A 255 -11.62 3.52 -16.55
N VAL A 256 -11.92 3.67 -15.26
CA VAL A 256 -13.22 3.28 -14.68
C VAL A 256 -14.39 4.03 -15.33
N GLN A 257 -14.14 5.28 -15.72
CA GLN A 257 -15.09 6.17 -16.41
C GLN A 257 -15.11 5.97 -17.93
N ALA A 258 -14.18 5.21 -18.51
CA ALA A 258 -14.25 4.89 -19.93
C ALA A 258 -15.56 4.15 -20.19
N GLU A 259 -16.37 4.73 -21.08
CA GLU A 259 -17.65 4.17 -21.52
C GLU A 259 -17.48 2.68 -21.80
N ARG A 260 -18.52 1.89 -21.48
CA ARG A 260 -18.59 0.51 -21.97
C ARG A 260 -18.74 0.61 -23.48
N SER A 261 -17.63 0.75 -24.21
CA SER A 261 -17.62 0.78 -25.66
C SER A 261 -18.15 -0.56 -26.18
N PHE A 262 -19.48 -0.66 -26.29
CA PHE A 262 -20.16 -1.57 -27.21
C PHE A 262 -19.89 -1.05 -28.62
N SER A 263 -18.64 -1.07 -29.03
CA SER A 263 -18.31 -0.88 -30.43
C SER A 263 -18.85 -2.10 -31.17
N LEU A 264 -19.91 -1.90 -31.97
CA LEU A 264 -20.40 -2.81 -32.99
C LEU A 264 -19.30 -3.18 -34.02
N LEU A 265 -18.13 -2.55 -33.93
CA LEU A 265 -16.87 -2.90 -34.58
C LEU A 265 -15.91 -3.53 -33.57
N SER A 266 -16.29 -4.66 -32.97
CA SER A 266 -15.50 -5.40 -31.95
C SER A 266 -14.11 -5.89 -32.43
N GLY A 267 -13.70 -5.54 -33.66
CA GLY A 267 -12.36 -5.78 -34.20
C GLY A 267 -11.29 -4.75 -33.80
N PHE A 268 -11.66 -3.60 -33.19
CA PHE A 268 -10.74 -2.49 -32.89
C PHE A 268 -10.52 -2.19 -31.39
N LEU A 269 -11.14 -2.93 -30.46
CA LEU A 269 -10.70 -2.88 -29.07
C LEU A 269 -9.26 -3.43 -29.01
N PRO A 270 -8.34 -2.84 -28.21
CA PRO A 270 -7.09 -3.53 -27.95
C PRO A 270 -7.45 -4.87 -27.32
N LYS A 271 -7.17 -5.97 -28.02
CA LYS A 271 -7.44 -7.36 -27.59
C LYS A 271 -6.73 -7.75 -26.27
N GLN A 272 -6.10 -6.78 -25.61
CA GLN A 272 -5.02 -6.89 -24.63
C GLN A 272 -5.15 -5.78 -23.58
N ASP A 273 -6.36 -5.50 -23.09
CA ASP A 273 -6.60 -4.53 -22.01
C ASP A 273 -6.26 -5.14 -20.64
N GLY A 274 -5.06 -4.84 -20.14
CA GLY A 274 -4.55 -5.32 -18.87
C GLY A 274 -5.32 -4.79 -17.66
N TYR A 275 -6.13 -3.74 -17.82
CA TYR A 275 -6.97 -3.16 -16.77
C TYR A 275 -8.41 -3.66 -16.80
N ALA A 276 -8.82 -4.46 -17.78
CA ALA A 276 -10.21 -4.85 -17.97
C ALA A 276 -10.85 -5.50 -16.72
N GLU A 277 -10.15 -6.43 -16.06
CA GLU A 277 -10.65 -7.09 -14.84
C GLU A 277 -10.67 -6.15 -13.62
N PRO A 278 -9.59 -5.44 -13.26
CA PRO A 278 -9.63 -4.44 -12.18
C PRO A 278 -10.70 -3.36 -12.41
N ARG A 279 -10.83 -2.85 -13.64
CA ARG A 279 -11.83 -1.83 -14.01
C ARG A 279 -13.25 -2.34 -13.78
N ARG A 280 -13.56 -3.55 -14.26
CA ARG A 280 -14.87 -4.19 -14.05
C ARG A 280 -15.15 -4.39 -12.57
N GLN A 281 -14.16 -4.86 -11.82
CA GLN A 281 -14.33 -5.14 -10.40
C GLN A 281 -14.56 -3.86 -9.59
N ILE A 282 -13.77 -2.81 -9.82
CA ILE A 282 -13.93 -1.51 -9.14
C ILE A 282 -15.32 -0.94 -9.40
N ARG A 283 -15.80 -0.97 -10.66
CA ARG A 283 -17.17 -0.51 -10.98
C ARG A 283 -18.23 -1.27 -10.18
N ASN A 284 -18.21 -2.60 -10.25
CA ASN A 284 -19.21 -3.43 -9.59
C ASN A 284 -19.22 -3.24 -8.07
N LEU A 285 -18.03 -3.11 -7.45
CA LEU A 285 -17.91 -2.88 -6.02
C LEU A 285 -18.34 -1.45 -5.62
N ALA A 286 -18.00 -0.45 -6.43
CA ALA A 286 -18.39 0.94 -6.21
C ALA A 286 -19.90 1.16 -6.36
N GLU A 287 -20.57 0.46 -7.28
CA GLU A 287 -22.03 0.48 -7.43
C GLU A 287 -22.75 0.00 -6.15
N GLN A 288 -22.18 -0.99 -5.46
CA GLN A 288 -22.74 -1.53 -4.22
C GLN A 288 -22.36 -0.68 -3.00
N TYR A 289 -21.27 0.07 -3.08
CA TYR A 289 -20.78 0.88 -1.98
C TYR A 289 -21.68 2.08 -1.71
N LYS A 290 -22.08 2.27 -0.44
CA LYS A 290 -22.95 3.40 -0.07
C LYS A 290 -22.22 4.73 -0.08
N GLY A 291 -20.93 4.74 0.29
CA GLY A 291 -20.08 5.92 0.33
C GLY A 291 -19.52 6.33 -1.03
N THR A 292 -18.63 7.32 -1.01
CA THR A 292 -18.00 7.88 -2.21
C THR A 292 -16.63 7.24 -2.47
N VAL A 293 -16.32 6.91 -3.72
CA VAL A 293 -15.00 6.37 -4.11
C VAL A 293 -14.22 7.46 -4.84
N LEU A 294 -12.95 7.65 -4.48
CA LEU A 294 -12.01 8.49 -5.23
C LEU A 294 -10.88 7.60 -5.76
N LEU A 295 -10.69 7.59 -7.07
CA LEU A 295 -9.56 6.96 -7.73
C LEU A 295 -8.52 8.03 -8.01
N VAL A 296 -7.28 7.80 -7.57
CA VAL A 296 -6.17 8.72 -7.78
C VAL A 296 -5.07 8.00 -8.54
N ASP A 297 -4.68 8.56 -9.68
CA ASP A 297 -3.53 8.08 -10.45
C ASP A 297 -2.59 9.22 -10.84
N ALA A 298 -1.48 8.86 -11.49
CA ALA A 298 -0.46 9.81 -11.91
C ALA A 298 -0.44 10.04 -13.43
N GLN A 299 -1.42 9.55 -14.20
CA GLN A 299 -1.41 9.60 -15.68
C GLN A 299 -2.06 10.86 -16.26
N GLY A 300 -2.26 11.90 -15.46
CA GLY A 300 -2.92 13.11 -15.89
C GLY A 300 -2.13 13.86 -16.95
N THR A 301 -2.84 14.47 -17.90
CA THR A 301 -2.30 15.39 -18.89
C THR A 301 -2.99 16.75 -18.74
N GLY A 302 -2.27 17.81 -18.40
CA GLY A 302 -2.86 19.14 -18.15
C GLY A 302 -2.13 19.92 -17.04
N ASN A 303 -2.64 21.12 -16.71
CA ASN A 303 -1.97 22.01 -15.76
C ASN A 303 -2.66 22.07 -14.38
N GLU A 304 -3.98 21.85 -14.31
CA GLU A 304 -4.73 21.95 -13.05
C GLU A 304 -5.34 20.61 -12.65
N PRO A 305 -5.15 20.16 -11.40
CA PRO A 305 -5.73 18.92 -10.92
C PRO A 305 -7.24 19.10 -10.70
N ALA A 306 -8.06 18.27 -11.33
CA ALA A 306 -9.52 18.26 -11.18
C ALA A 306 -10.02 16.84 -10.87
N ILE A 307 -11.16 16.75 -10.16
CA ILE A 307 -11.83 15.47 -9.91
C ILE A 307 -12.99 15.36 -10.90
N ASN A 308 -12.89 14.41 -11.82
CA ASN A 308 -13.99 14.09 -12.73
C ASN A 308 -14.96 13.14 -12.01
N TRP A 309 -16.24 13.49 -11.90
CA TRP A 309 -17.24 12.70 -11.18
C TRP A 309 -18.15 11.92 -12.13
N HIS A 310 -18.40 10.65 -11.79
CA HIS A 310 -19.46 9.85 -12.39
C HIS A 310 -20.26 9.15 -11.27
N GLY A 311 -21.40 9.74 -10.90
CA GLY A 311 -22.15 9.36 -9.70
C GLY A 311 -21.25 9.44 -8.47
N LYS A 312 -21.11 8.32 -7.74
CA LYS A 312 -20.31 8.25 -6.50
C LYS A 312 -18.81 8.01 -6.72
N VAL A 313 -18.36 7.89 -7.96
CA VAL A 313 -16.95 7.59 -8.30
C VAL A 313 -16.29 8.83 -8.90
N GLY A 314 -15.37 9.41 -8.14
CA GLY A 314 -14.52 10.50 -8.58
C GLY A 314 -13.19 9.96 -9.09
N HIS A 315 -12.60 10.65 -10.05
CA HIS A 315 -11.31 10.30 -10.64
C HIS A 315 -10.41 11.53 -10.70
N LEU A 316 -9.24 11.44 -10.07
CA LEU A 316 -8.20 12.45 -10.04
C LEU A 316 -6.94 11.88 -10.68
N SER A 317 -6.66 12.28 -11.92
CA SER A 317 -5.40 11.98 -12.59
C SER A 317 -4.45 13.15 -12.42
N LEU A 318 -3.34 12.93 -11.72
CA LEU A 318 -2.38 13.99 -11.43
C LEU A 318 -1.55 14.33 -12.66
N ALA A 319 -1.61 15.60 -13.05
CA ALA A 319 -0.77 16.19 -14.11
C ALA A 319 0.23 17.22 -13.57
N ALA A 320 0.12 17.57 -12.27
CA ALA A 320 1.01 18.47 -11.55
C ALA A 320 1.96 17.68 -10.62
N ASP A 321 3.04 18.33 -10.18
CA ASP A 321 4.03 17.78 -9.24
C ASP A 321 3.38 17.22 -7.97
N TRP A 322 2.32 17.89 -7.50
CA TRP A 322 1.53 17.46 -6.37
C TRP A 322 0.13 18.09 -6.40
N ALA A 323 -0.79 17.52 -5.61
CA ALA A 323 -2.11 18.08 -5.37
C ALA A 323 -2.51 17.92 -3.90
N GLU A 324 -3.26 18.89 -3.37
CA GLU A 324 -3.87 18.81 -2.04
C GLU A 324 -5.32 18.36 -2.19
N VAL A 325 -5.72 17.32 -1.46
CA VAL A 325 -7.11 16.85 -1.41
C VAL A 325 -7.64 17.06 0.00
N ARG A 326 -8.65 17.90 0.10
CA ARG A 326 -9.40 18.18 1.33
C ARG A 326 -10.58 17.21 1.44
N ILE A 327 -10.72 16.59 2.59
CA ILE A 327 -11.88 15.79 2.98
C ILE A 327 -12.75 16.60 3.92
N ALA A 328 -14.03 16.72 3.58
CA ALA A 328 -15.00 17.50 4.34
C ALA A 328 -16.22 16.63 4.69
N PRO A 329 -16.17 15.84 5.79
CA PRO A 329 -17.32 15.06 6.23
C PRO A 329 -18.54 15.98 6.46
N GLY A 330 -19.70 15.62 5.92
CA GLY A 330 -20.94 16.39 6.05
C GLY A 330 -21.10 17.55 5.05
N ALA A 331 -20.09 17.84 4.22
CA ALA A 331 -20.26 18.74 3.08
C ALA A 331 -20.98 18.02 1.92
N ALA A 332 -21.53 18.80 0.97
CA ALA A 332 -22.15 18.26 -0.24
C ALA A 332 -21.16 17.41 -1.07
N THR A 333 -19.90 17.85 -1.15
CA THR A 333 -18.82 17.12 -1.81
C THR A 333 -17.80 16.67 -0.77
N LEU A 334 -17.63 15.36 -0.62
CA LEU A 334 -16.72 14.78 0.38
C LEU A 334 -15.25 15.09 0.06
N PHE A 335 -14.85 15.00 -1.21
CA PHE A 335 -13.48 15.18 -1.66
C PHE A 335 -13.36 16.43 -2.55
N VAL A 336 -12.46 17.34 -2.20
CA VAL A 336 -12.21 18.58 -2.95
C VAL A 336 -10.72 18.73 -3.18
N VAL A 337 -10.30 18.93 -4.43
CA VAL A 337 -8.90 19.20 -4.78
C VAL A 337 -8.66 20.72 -4.78
N LYS A 338 -7.56 21.17 -4.18
CA LYS A 338 -7.21 22.60 -4.14
C LYS A 338 -6.68 23.04 -5.51
N GLY A 339 -7.22 24.15 -6.02
CA GLY A 339 -6.83 24.72 -7.31
C GLY A 339 -7.49 24.07 -8.54
N GLY A 340 -8.35 23.07 -8.37
CA GLY A 340 -9.19 22.55 -9.44
C GLY A 340 -10.52 23.29 -9.52
N ASN A 341 -11.03 23.51 -10.73
CA ASN A 341 -12.41 23.92 -10.93
C ASN A 341 -13.34 22.97 -10.17
N ALA A 342 -14.25 23.54 -9.36
CA ALA A 342 -15.27 22.82 -8.62
C ALA A 342 -16.40 22.31 -9.56
N ASP A 343 -16.04 21.73 -10.70
CA ASP A 343 -17.01 21.28 -11.67
C ASP A 343 -17.63 19.94 -11.22
N ALA A 344 -18.90 20.06 -10.87
CA ALA A 344 -19.88 19.04 -10.50
C ALA A 344 -19.55 18.20 -9.25
N ALA A 345 -20.17 18.59 -8.12
CA ALA A 345 -20.41 17.67 -7.02
C ALA A 345 -21.08 16.36 -7.52
N PRO A 346 -20.86 15.21 -6.86
CA PRO A 346 -21.59 13.98 -7.21
C PRO A 346 -23.11 14.26 -7.17
N GLN A 347 -23.78 14.11 -8.32
CA GLN A 347 -25.25 14.18 -8.43
C GLN A 347 -25.90 12.90 -7.91
#